data_AF-A0A329U0V2-F1
#
_entry.id   AF-A0A329U0V2-F1
#
_cell.length_a   1.000
_cell.length_b   1.000
_cell.length_c   1.000
_cell.angle_alpha   90.00
_cell.angle_beta   90.00
_cell.angle_gamma   90.00
#
_symmetry.space_group_name_H-M   'P 1'
#
loop_
_entity.id
_entity.type
_entity.pdbx_description
1 polymer ?
#
loop_
_entity_poly.entity_id
_entity_poly.type
_entity_poly.pdbx_seq_one_letter_code
_entity_poly.pdbx_strand_id
1 'polypeptide(L)'
;MGISHEYHSAHSRAKRSRAGFGLRLAGVIAAILILSLAITAILENGQKESEEAQEVTSSGMAENILAPLPMQGAANSAAGESGTEGSADSTGNAGAAAVTLEQFGPARQTAGAYSVKAYDSSVIRQPACGQVDLSYFSDAAFLGDSLTVGFSDYSINLGGALICGYTGVGPDAIVNRSAVKSSTRGEEIALDVLAAARSKKLYILLGTNTLTTLGAADRFLAYYGQMLDLLRQTLGDDCVIYVQSIPPVRPAAAEEKPGLASDVLRSVNEQLAQMAADKGCVYLDLWETFADGEGSLKEILAAPDGVHFSAGNGYGAWVTYLRNHAQYSAANAWTPGSAYAAN
;
A
#
# COMPACT_ATOMS: atom_id res chain seq x y z
N MET A 1 51.09 -19.13 -48.51
CA MET A 1 49.99 -19.51 -47.58
C MET A 1 48.69 -19.09 -48.23
N GLY A 2 47.82 -20.06 -48.54
CA GLY A 2 46.54 -19.83 -49.21
C GLY A 2 45.98 -21.15 -49.71
N ILE A 3 45.43 -21.95 -48.78
CA ILE A 3 44.77 -23.23 -49.07
C ILE A 3 43.35 -22.92 -49.55
N SER A 4 43.00 -23.48 -50.70
CA SER A 4 41.66 -23.53 -51.28
C SER A 4 40.80 -24.59 -50.58
N HIS A 5 39.51 -24.25 -50.46
CA HIS A 5 38.37 -25.07 -50.04
C HIS A 5 38.23 -26.37 -50.84
N GLU A 6 37.82 -27.46 -50.19
CA GLU A 6 36.81 -28.37 -50.75
C GLU A 6 36.10 -29.24 -49.68
N TYR A 7 34.83 -29.49 -49.97
CA TYR A 7 33.79 -30.12 -49.17
C TYR A 7 33.89 -31.65 -49.18
N HIS A 8 33.46 -32.32 -48.10
CA HIS A 8 32.83 -33.64 -48.20
C HIS A 8 31.66 -33.82 -47.21
N SER A 9 30.52 -34.13 -47.81
CA SER A 9 29.23 -34.54 -47.24
C SER A 9 29.25 -35.98 -46.70
N ALA A 10 28.45 -36.27 -45.65
CA ALA A 10 27.73 -37.54 -45.53
C ALA A 10 26.62 -37.49 -44.46
N HIS A 11 25.37 -37.57 -44.90
CA HIS A 11 24.23 -38.04 -44.11
C HIS A 11 24.28 -39.57 -43.97
N SER A 12 23.98 -40.14 -42.80
CA SER A 12 23.33 -41.45 -42.74
C SER A 12 22.45 -41.68 -41.49
N ARG A 13 21.16 -41.93 -41.79
CA ARG A 13 20.18 -42.87 -41.19
C ARG A 13 19.85 -42.88 -39.69
N ALA A 14 18.58 -42.50 -39.44
CA ALA A 14 17.74 -42.93 -38.33
C ALA A 14 17.14 -44.34 -38.52
N LYS A 15 17.06 -45.13 -37.43
CA LYS A 15 15.92 -46.03 -37.09
C LYS A 15 16.11 -46.72 -35.72
N ARG A 16 15.43 -46.23 -34.68
CA ARG A 16 15.07 -46.87 -33.38
C ARG A 16 14.34 -45.79 -32.56
N SER A 17 13.17 -45.92 -31.93
CA SER A 17 12.19 -46.99 -31.75
C SER A 17 10.85 -46.29 -31.43
N ARG A 18 9.77 -46.58 -32.18
CA ARG A 18 8.43 -45.99 -31.95
C ARG A 18 7.68 -46.63 -30.76
N ALA A 19 8.19 -47.73 -30.22
CA ALA A 19 7.56 -48.48 -29.12
C ALA A 19 7.74 -47.82 -27.74
N GLY A 20 8.82 -47.08 -27.50
CA GLY A 20 9.09 -46.45 -26.20
C GLY A 20 8.27 -45.18 -25.93
N PHE A 21 7.76 -44.52 -26.97
CA PHE A 21 7.00 -43.28 -26.84
C PHE A 21 5.55 -43.56 -26.39
N GLY A 22 4.93 -44.63 -26.88
CA GLY A 22 3.57 -45.02 -26.49
C GLY A 22 3.44 -45.40 -25.01
N LEU A 23 4.42 -46.16 -24.48
CA LEU A 23 4.46 -46.54 -23.06
C LEU A 23 4.69 -45.34 -22.12
N ARG A 24 5.49 -44.37 -22.55
CA ARG A 24 5.71 -43.13 -21.78
C ARG A 24 4.49 -42.23 -21.79
N LEU A 25 3.78 -42.12 -22.92
CA LEU A 25 2.54 -41.34 -23.02
C LEU A 25 1.40 -41.97 -22.21
N ALA A 26 1.27 -43.31 -22.24
CA ALA A 26 0.28 -44.02 -21.42
C ALA A 26 0.55 -43.85 -19.91
N GLY A 27 1.82 -43.86 -19.49
CA GLY A 27 2.20 -43.59 -18.11
C GLY A 27 1.84 -42.17 -17.64
N VAL A 28 2.04 -41.16 -18.50
CA VAL A 28 1.67 -39.77 -18.19
C VAL A 28 0.14 -39.61 -18.08
N ILE A 29 -0.63 -40.24 -18.97
CA ILE A 29 -2.10 -40.19 -18.91
C ILE A 29 -2.61 -40.88 -17.63
N ALA A 30 -2.05 -42.03 -17.26
CA ALA A 30 -2.42 -42.71 -16.02
C ALA A 30 -2.09 -41.87 -14.77
N ALA A 31 -0.94 -41.19 -14.74
CA ALA A 31 -0.56 -40.31 -13.65
C ALA A 31 -1.50 -39.10 -13.51
N ILE A 32 -1.92 -38.50 -14.63
CA ILE A 32 -2.89 -37.39 -14.63
C ILE A 32 -4.24 -37.87 -14.11
N LEU A 33 -4.73 -39.05 -14.53
CA LEU A 33 -6.01 -39.59 -14.07
C LEU A 33 -6.01 -39.89 -12.56
N ILE A 34 -4.90 -40.44 -12.03
CA ILE A 34 -4.76 -40.69 -10.59
C ILE A 34 -4.72 -39.38 -9.80
N LEU A 35 -4.00 -38.36 -10.31
CA LEU A 35 -3.95 -37.05 -9.67
C LEU A 35 -5.32 -36.36 -9.68
N SER A 36 -6.06 -36.43 -10.79
CA SER A 36 -7.42 -35.90 -10.88
C SER A 36 -8.37 -36.58 -9.89
N LEU A 37 -8.31 -37.92 -9.77
CA LEU A 37 -9.12 -38.67 -8.80
C LEU A 37 -8.76 -38.32 -7.35
N ALA A 38 -7.48 -38.10 -7.04
CA ALA A 38 -7.04 -37.67 -5.71
C ALA A 38 -7.56 -36.26 -5.37
N ILE A 39 -7.52 -35.33 -6.33
CA ILE A 39 -8.06 -33.97 -6.15
C ILE A 39 -9.58 -34.03 -5.94
N THR A 40 -10.32 -34.83 -6.72
CA THR A 40 -11.78 -34.99 -6.55
C THR A 40 -12.13 -35.55 -5.17
N ALA A 41 -11.39 -36.57 -4.69
CA ALA A 41 -11.61 -37.13 -3.35
C ALA A 41 -11.32 -36.14 -2.21
N ILE A 42 -10.29 -35.28 -2.37
CA ILE A 42 -9.98 -34.22 -1.39
C ILE A 42 -11.07 -33.16 -1.37
N LEU A 43 -11.58 -32.75 -2.53
CA LEU A 43 -12.66 -31.76 -2.63
C LEU A 43 -14.00 -32.30 -2.09
N GLU A 44 -14.34 -33.56 -2.36
CA GLU A 44 -15.54 -34.20 -1.79
C GLU A 44 -15.46 -34.41 -0.27
N ASN A 45 -14.27 -34.65 0.29
CA ASN A 45 -14.11 -34.73 1.74
C ASN A 45 -14.07 -33.34 2.41
N GLY A 46 -13.52 -32.32 1.76
CA GLY A 46 -13.50 -30.94 2.28
C GLY A 46 -14.89 -30.29 2.36
N GLN A 47 -15.85 -30.73 1.54
CA GLN A 47 -17.24 -30.28 1.61
C GLN A 47 -18.06 -30.97 2.71
N LYS A 48 -17.63 -32.14 3.21
CA LYS A 48 -18.35 -32.84 4.30
C LYS A 48 -18.02 -32.31 5.69
N GLU A 49 -16.90 -31.61 5.86
CA GLU A 49 -16.51 -30.98 7.13
C GLU A 49 -17.04 -29.55 7.30
N SER A 50 -17.69 -28.97 6.28
CA SER A 50 -18.17 -27.57 6.28
C SER A 50 -19.67 -27.40 6.52
N GLU A 51 -20.44 -28.49 6.69
CA GLU A 51 -21.90 -28.43 6.94
C GLU A 51 -22.34 -28.64 8.40
N GLU A 52 -21.42 -28.83 9.36
CA GLU A 52 -21.76 -28.83 10.79
C GLU A 52 -20.94 -27.77 11.57
N ALA A 53 -21.66 -26.80 12.16
CA ALA A 53 -21.24 -25.60 12.90
C ALA A 53 -21.01 -24.35 12.00
N GLN A 54 -21.65 -23.20 12.20
CA GLN A 54 -22.19 -22.61 13.42
C GLN A 54 -23.22 -21.51 13.08
N GLU A 55 -24.41 -21.63 13.65
CA GLU A 55 -25.48 -20.63 13.66
C GLU A 55 -25.11 -19.52 14.66
N VAL A 56 -24.93 -18.26 14.21
CA VAL A 56 -24.81 -17.10 15.12
C VAL A 56 -25.62 -15.92 14.58
N THR A 57 -26.45 -15.41 15.48
CA THR A 57 -27.50 -14.41 15.34
C THR A 57 -26.98 -12.99 15.06
N SER A 58 -27.66 -12.32 14.13
CA SER A 58 -27.63 -10.87 13.87
C SER A 58 -28.17 -10.07 15.05
N SER A 59 -27.41 -9.06 15.52
CA SER A 59 -27.91 -7.92 16.33
C SER A 59 -26.78 -6.93 16.62
N GLY A 60 -26.81 -5.74 16.02
CA GLY A 60 -25.94 -4.63 16.42
C GLY A 60 -25.86 -3.48 15.40
N MET A 61 -26.98 -2.81 15.15
CA MET A 61 -27.05 -1.58 14.35
C MET A 61 -26.52 -0.38 15.14
N ALA A 62 -25.94 0.57 14.42
CA ALA A 62 -25.28 1.79 14.86
C ALA A 62 -26.15 2.79 15.64
N GLU A 63 -25.54 3.49 16.61
CA GLU A 63 -25.94 4.85 17.01
C GLU A 63 -24.73 5.69 17.49
N ASN A 64 -24.60 6.90 16.92
CA ASN A 64 -23.95 8.12 17.42
C ASN A 64 -22.41 8.08 17.65
N ILE A 65 -21.61 9.07 17.27
CA ILE A 65 -21.76 10.50 17.58
C ILE A 65 -21.13 11.37 16.47
N LEU A 66 -21.96 12.29 15.99
CA LEU A 66 -21.65 13.51 15.26
C LEU A 66 -20.76 14.44 16.12
N ALA A 67 -19.54 14.73 15.69
CA ALA A 67 -18.71 15.77 16.32
C ALA A 67 -19.12 17.16 15.80
N PRO A 68 -19.33 18.18 16.64
CA PRO A 68 -19.58 19.54 16.17
C PRO A 68 -18.27 20.23 15.76
N LEU A 69 -18.29 20.86 14.57
CA LEU A 69 -17.25 21.78 14.10
C LEU A 69 -17.25 23.07 14.93
N PRO A 70 -16.10 23.64 15.34
CA PRO A 70 -16.06 24.97 15.91
C PRO A 70 -16.01 26.04 14.80
N MET A 71 -17.07 26.85 14.71
CA MET A 71 -17.08 28.14 14.01
C MET A 71 -16.48 29.23 14.90
N GLN A 72 -15.62 30.05 14.32
CA GLN A 72 -15.00 31.25 14.90
C GLN A 72 -16.01 32.41 15.03
N GLY A 73 -15.85 33.28 16.05
CA GLY A 73 -16.56 34.57 16.11
C GLY A 73 -16.47 35.38 17.41
N ALA A 74 -15.36 36.10 17.59
CA ALA A 74 -15.17 37.46 18.16
C ALA A 74 -15.98 38.05 19.35
N ALA A 75 -15.19 38.61 20.29
CA ALA A 75 -15.27 39.96 20.89
C ALA A 75 -16.03 40.25 22.21
N ASN A 76 -15.19 40.64 23.19
CA ASN A 76 -15.28 41.83 24.07
C ASN A 76 -16.18 41.88 25.34
N SER A 77 -15.47 42.26 26.43
CA SER A 77 -15.83 43.23 27.48
C SER A 77 -16.30 42.75 28.86
N ALA A 78 -15.34 42.85 29.80
CA ALA A 78 -15.36 43.67 31.02
C ALA A 78 -16.35 43.40 32.19
N ALA A 79 -15.70 43.24 33.36
CA ALA A 79 -15.98 43.83 34.67
C ALA A 79 -17.22 43.39 35.49
N GLY A 80 -17.00 43.17 36.80
CA GLY A 80 -18.06 43.21 37.80
C GLY A 80 -17.77 42.40 39.07
N GLU A 81 -17.35 43.10 40.12
CA GLU A 81 -17.08 42.63 41.49
C GLU A 81 -18.33 42.34 42.35
N SER A 82 -18.06 41.92 43.59
CA SER A 82 -18.88 41.86 44.84
C SER A 82 -19.50 40.48 45.13
N GLY A 83 -19.21 39.81 46.25
CA GLY A 83 -19.39 40.21 47.67
C GLY A 83 -20.80 39.75 48.09
N THR A 84 -21.15 39.13 49.23
CA THR A 84 -20.52 39.01 50.56
C THR A 84 -21.44 38.09 51.41
N GLU A 85 -20.87 37.15 52.17
CA GLU A 85 -21.21 36.74 53.57
C GLU A 85 -22.52 36.04 54.03
N GLY A 86 -22.35 35.17 55.06
CA GLY A 86 -23.34 34.74 56.08
C GLY A 86 -23.70 33.25 56.03
N SER A 87 -23.03 32.32 56.73
CA SER A 87 -23.00 31.98 58.18
C SER A 87 -24.13 31.05 58.69
N ALA A 88 -23.68 29.86 59.12
CA ALA A 88 -24.09 29.01 60.25
C ALA A 88 -25.42 28.20 60.28
N ASP A 89 -25.21 26.87 60.20
CA ASP A 89 -25.59 25.84 61.19
C ASP A 89 -27.00 25.20 61.15
N SER A 90 -27.06 23.89 60.80
CA SER A 90 -27.67 22.83 61.63
C SER A 90 -27.67 21.46 60.94
N THR A 91 -26.95 20.52 61.55
CA THR A 91 -27.24 19.09 61.76
C THR A 91 -28.17 18.33 60.79
N GLY A 92 -27.67 17.25 60.18
CA GLY A 92 -28.54 16.12 59.82
C GLY A 92 -28.11 15.22 58.67
N ASN A 93 -27.35 14.17 58.99
CA ASN A 93 -27.37 12.83 58.40
C ASN A 93 -27.03 12.60 56.91
N ALA A 94 -26.18 11.59 56.70
CA ALA A 94 -25.65 11.14 55.43
C ALA A 94 -26.72 10.56 54.49
N GLY A 95 -26.66 10.95 53.22
CA GLY A 95 -27.40 10.31 52.13
C GLY A 95 -27.46 11.16 50.86
N ALA A 96 -26.57 10.86 49.91
CA ALA A 96 -26.51 11.40 48.54
C ALA A 96 -26.18 12.90 48.40
N ALA A 97 -24.89 13.23 48.33
CA ALA A 97 -24.45 14.50 47.77
C ALA A 97 -24.78 14.50 46.26
N ALA A 98 -25.70 15.37 45.84
CA ALA A 98 -25.92 15.68 44.44
C ALA A 98 -24.62 16.24 43.86
N VAL A 99 -24.04 15.55 42.88
CA VAL A 99 -22.88 16.03 42.12
C VAL A 99 -23.35 17.22 41.30
N THR A 100 -22.96 18.43 41.70
CA THR A 100 -23.26 19.65 40.93
C THR A 100 -22.27 19.79 39.78
N LEU A 101 -22.73 20.36 38.66
CA LEU A 101 -21.96 20.55 37.43
C LEU A 101 -20.68 21.39 37.63
N GLU A 102 -20.55 22.09 38.76
CA GLU A 102 -19.35 22.85 39.15
C GLU A 102 -18.17 21.96 39.56
N GLN A 103 -18.39 20.66 39.81
CA GLN A 103 -17.32 19.70 40.08
C GLN A 103 -16.63 19.19 38.79
N PHE A 104 -17.18 19.53 37.61
CA PHE A 104 -16.57 19.29 36.30
C PHE A 104 -16.08 20.62 35.69
N GLY A 105 -15.20 21.33 36.40
CA GLY A 105 -14.32 22.29 35.73
C GLY A 105 -13.36 21.56 34.78
N PRO A 106 -12.89 22.17 33.69
CA PRO A 106 -11.89 21.54 32.82
C PRO A 106 -10.70 21.12 33.69
N ALA A 107 -10.44 19.81 33.73
CA ALA A 107 -9.31 19.29 34.47
C ALA A 107 -8.05 20.03 34.01
N ARG A 108 -7.35 20.67 34.95
CA ARG A 108 -6.13 21.42 34.65
C ARG A 108 -5.12 20.43 34.06
N GLN A 109 -4.96 20.48 32.74
CA GLN A 109 -4.10 19.58 31.98
C GLN A 109 -2.65 19.81 32.41
N THR A 110 -2.03 18.80 33.01
CA THR A 110 -0.60 18.80 33.30
C THR A 110 0.18 18.45 32.04
N ALA A 111 1.15 19.29 31.66
CA ALA A 111 2.08 19.01 30.57
C ALA A 111 2.87 17.73 30.90
N GLY A 112 2.45 16.60 30.31
CA GLY A 112 2.98 15.27 30.60
C GLY A 112 1.96 14.12 30.52
N ALA A 113 0.66 14.42 30.41
CA ALA A 113 -0.40 13.40 30.32
C ALA A 113 -0.66 12.87 28.89
N TYR A 114 0.08 13.36 27.89
CA TYR A 114 0.04 12.80 26.54
C TYR A 114 1.38 12.10 26.26
N SER A 115 1.38 10.77 26.24
CA SER A 115 2.20 10.11 25.23
C SER A 115 1.52 10.43 23.90
N VAL A 116 2.14 11.22 23.04
CA VAL A 116 1.74 11.23 21.62
C VAL A 116 1.93 9.78 21.18
N LYS A 117 0.82 9.02 21.06
CA LYS A 117 0.86 7.79 20.28
C LYS A 117 1.39 8.21 18.91
N ALA A 118 2.36 7.47 18.39
CA ALA A 118 2.83 7.66 17.03
C ALA A 118 1.64 7.92 16.11
N TYR A 119 1.81 8.86 15.17
CA TYR A 119 0.74 9.24 14.25
C TYR A 119 0.19 7.99 13.57
N ASP A 120 -1.11 7.75 13.72
CA ASP A 120 -1.79 6.65 13.03
C ASP A 120 -1.94 7.04 11.56
N SER A 121 -1.27 6.32 10.65
CA SER A 121 -1.32 6.60 9.21
C SER A 121 -2.74 6.70 8.67
N SER A 122 -3.71 6.08 9.34
CA SER A 122 -5.13 6.14 8.99
C SER A 122 -5.75 7.53 9.02
N VAL A 123 -5.21 8.46 9.81
CA VAL A 123 -5.73 9.85 9.85
C VAL A 123 -5.13 10.75 8.78
N ILE A 124 -4.05 10.30 8.12
CA ILE A 124 -3.32 11.05 7.09
C ILE A 124 -3.64 10.52 5.68
N ARG A 125 -3.89 9.22 5.54
CA ARG A 125 -4.11 8.58 4.24
C ARG A 125 -5.24 9.26 3.47
N GLN A 126 -5.07 9.30 2.15
CA GLN A 126 -6.15 9.66 1.24
C GLN A 126 -7.30 8.67 1.44
N PRO A 127 -8.52 9.15 1.77
CA PRO A 127 -9.66 8.26 1.92
C PRO A 127 -10.13 7.74 0.56
N ALA A 128 -10.85 6.62 0.59
CA ALA A 128 -11.58 6.15 -0.58
C ALA A 128 -12.64 7.19 -0.97
N CYS A 129 -12.59 7.66 -2.20
CA CYS A 129 -13.48 8.72 -2.69
C CYS A 129 -14.08 8.33 -4.04
N GLY A 130 -14.57 7.10 -4.13
CA GLY A 130 -15.15 6.56 -5.36
C GLY A 130 -14.10 6.09 -6.37
N GLN A 131 -14.55 5.42 -7.43
CA GLN A 131 -13.69 4.77 -8.40
C GLN A 131 -13.51 5.62 -9.67
N VAL A 132 -12.27 6.02 -9.97
CA VAL A 132 -11.93 6.63 -11.27
C VAL A 132 -11.79 5.56 -12.36
N ASP A 133 -12.06 5.91 -13.61
CA ASP A 133 -11.71 5.12 -14.79
C ASP A 133 -10.18 5.05 -14.97
N LEU A 134 -9.68 4.04 -15.69
CA LEU A 134 -8.24 3.88 -15.91
C LEU A 134 -7.61 5.03 -16.70
N SER A 135 -8.38 5.73 -17.53
CA SER A 135 -7.91 6.94 -18.24
C SER A 135 -7.40 8.05 -17.30
N TYR A 136 -7.79 8.02 -16.02
CA TYR A 136 -7.25 8.90 -14.98
C TYR A 136 -5.72 8.82 -14.85
N PHE A 137 -5.13 7.67 -15.16
CA PHE A 137 -3.67 7.45 -15.05
C PHE A 137 -2.91 7.77 -16.34
N SER A 138 -3.58 8.22 -17.41
CA SER A 138 -2.93 8.48 -18.71
C SER A 138 -1.85 9.57 -18.70
N ASP A 139 -1.90 10.47 -17.73
CA ASP A 139 -0.93 11.54 -17.47
C ASP A 139 -0.14 11.30 -16.18
N ALA A 140 -0.12 10.06 -15.66
CA ALA A 140 0.61 9.66 -14.47
C ALA A 140 1.97 9.02 -14.81
N ALA A 141 2.90 9.14 -13.87
CA ALA A 141 4.11 8.34 -13.81
C ALA A 141 4.15 7.53 -12.50
N PHE A 142 4.77 6.35 -12.56
CA PHE A 142 5.02 5.49 -11.41
C PHE A 142 6.53 5.32 -11.24
N LEU A 143 7.06 5.76 -10.11
CA LEU A 143 8.45 5.57 -9.71
C LEU A 143 8.51 4.50 -8.63
N GLY A 144 9.29 3.45 -8.87
CA GLY A 144 9.46 2.45 -7.83
C GLY A 144 10.48 1.37 -8.13
N ASP A 145 10.44 0.32 -7.31
CA ASP A 145 11.37 -0.79 -7.38
C ASP A 145 10.84 -1.96 -8.24
N SER A 146 11.25 -3.20 -7.93
CA SER A 146 10.79 -4.41 -8.61
C SER A 146 9.27 -4.64 -8.52
N LEU A 147 8.60 -4.14 -7.47
CA LEU A 147 7.13 -4.14 -7.43
C LEU A 147 6.55 -3.28 -8.54
N THR A 148 7.16 -2.13 -8.83
CA THR A 148 6.72 -1.26 -9.93
C THR A 148 7.12 -1.82 -11.29
N VAL A 149 8.25 -2.53 -11.39
CA VAL A 149 8.63 -3.27 -12.62
C VAL A 149 7.53 -4.25 -13.04
N GLY A 150 6.89 -4.93 -12.08
CA GLY A 150 5.85 -5.91 -12.39
C GLY A 150 4.62 -5.34 -13.10
N PHE A 151 4.36 -4.02 -13.06
CA PHE A 151 3.35 -3.41 -13.93
C PHE A 151 3.69 -3.63 -15.42
N SER A 152 4.98 -3.54 -15.77
CA SER A 152 5.45 -3.80 -17.13
C SER A 152 5.55 -5.30 -17.42
N ASP A 153 6.17 -6.06 -16.51
CA ASP A 153 6.43 -7.49 -16.73
C ASP A 153 5.14 -8.31 -16.88
N TYR A 154 4.08 -7.95 -16.13
CA TYR A 154 2.77 -8.58 -16.22
C TYR A 154 1.80 -7.87 -17.17
N SER A 155 2.26 -6.84 -17.90
CA SER A 155 1.45 -6.05 -18.85
C SER A 155 0.16 -5.51 -18.21
N ILE A 156 0.25 -5.01 -16.98
CA ILE A 156 -0.87 -4.48 -16.23
C ILE A 156 -1.32 -3.16 -16.85
N ASN A 157 -2.61 -3.06 -17.18
CA ASN A 157 -3.16 -1.84 -17.77
C ASN A 157 -3.34 -0.74 -16.70
N LEU A 158 -2.52 0.31 -16.79
CA LEU A 158 -2.64 1.55 -16.02
C LEU A 158 -2.94 2.75 -16.93
N GLY A 159 -3.80 2.57 -17.93
CA GLY A 159 -4.33 3.68 -18.74
C GLY A 159 -3.28 4.45 -19.55
N GLY A 160 -2.11 3.85 -19.81
CA GLY A 160 -1.00 4.48 -20.51
C GLY A 160 0.01 5.21 -19.62
N ALA A 161 -0.07 5.05 -18.28
CA ALA A 161 0.89 5.65 -17.35
C ALA A 161 2.35 5.29 -17.70
N LEU A 162 3.25 6.25 -17.46
CA LEU A 162 4.69 6.01 -17.58
C LEU A 162 5.18 5.16 -16.40
N ILE A 163 5.79 4.01 -16.69
CA ILE A 163 6.35 3.13 -15.67
C ILE A 163 7.88 3.32 -15.59
N CYS A 164 8.33 3.83 -14.45
CA CYS A 164 9.72 3.98 -14.02
C CYS A 164 9.99 3.03 -12.84
N GLY A 165 9.85 1.73 -13.10
CA GLY A 165 10.23 0.67 -12.17
C GLY A 165 11.67 0.24 -12.39
N TYR A 166 12.43 0.10 -11.29
CA TYR A 166 13.85 -0.28 -11.34
C TYR A 166 14.19 -1.30 -10.26
N THR A 167 14.61 -2.50 -10.66
CA THR A 167 14.94 -3.58 -9.72
C THR A 167 16.06 -3.18 -8.76
N GLY A 168 15.86 -3.41 -7.45
CA GLY A 168 16.87 -3.17 -6.42
C GLY A 168 17.10 -1.70 -6.06
N VAL A 169 16.32 -0.78 -6.62
CA VAL A 169 16.50 0.66 -6.41
C VAL A 169 15.83 1.13 -5.12
N GLY A 170 16.51 2.02 -4.40
CA GLY A 170 16.00 2.79 -3.28
C GLY A 170 16.02 4.30 -3.55
N PRO A 171 15.54 5.13 -2.61
CA PRO A 171 15.49 6.59 -2.76
C PRO A 171 16.85 7.24 -3.00
N ASP A 172 17.93 6.64 -2.50
CA ASP A 172 19.30 7.12 -2.66
C ASP A 172 19.77 7.13 -4.12
N ALA A 173 19.38 6.15 -4.93
CA ALA A 173 19.71 6.14 -6.35
C ALA A 173 19.10 7.33 -7.09
N ILE A 174 17.90 7.77 -6.68
CA ILE A 174 17.21 8.92 -7.26
C ILE A 174 17.90 10.22 -6.85
N VAL A 175 18.18 10.38 -5.55
CA VAL A 175 18.90 11.55 -5.02
C VAL A 175 20.29 11.69 -5.63
N ASN A 176 21.01 10.58 -5.76
CA ASN A 176 22.37 10.57 -6.30
C ASN A 176 22.42 10.58 -7.83
N ARG A 177 21.27 10.64 -8.52
CA ARG A 177 21.17 10.59 -9.99
C ARG A 177 21.95 9.40 -10.56
N SER A 178 21.83 8.24 -9.92
CA SER A 178 22.51 7.02 -10.34
C SER A 178 21.91 6.50 -11.66
N ALA A 179 22.76 5.90 -12.49
CA ALA A 179 22.28 5.15 -13.65
C ALA A 179 21.48 3.93 -13.18
N VAL A 180 20.26 3.81 -13.67
CA VAL A 180 19.33 2.71 -13.38
C VAL A 180 18.87 2.08 -14.68
N LYS A 181 18.42 0.82 -14.62
CA LYS A 181 18.03 0.08 -15.81
C LYS A 181 16.52 -0.13 -15.88
N SER A 182 15.88 0.47 -16.87
CA SER A 182 14.52 0.16 -17.28
C SER A 182 14.49 -1.10 -18.13
N SER A 183 13.52 -1.98 -17.91
CA SER A 183 13.29 -3.17 -18.74
C SER A 183 12.86 -2.84 -20.17
N THR A 184 12.30 -1.65 -20.39
CA THR A 184 11.75 -1.23 -21.70
C THR A 184 12.58 -0.16 -22.40
N ARG A 185 13.37 0.63 -21.66
CA ARG A 185 14.12 1.79 -22.19
C ARG A 185 15.64 1.68 -22.07
N GLY A 186 16.15 0.67 -21.35
CA GLY A 186 17.59 0.51 -21.13
C GLY A 186 18.10 1.34 -19.95
N GLU A 187 19.39 1.71 -20.00
CA GLU A 187 20.03 2.52 -18.95
C GLU A 187 19.58 3.98 -19.04
N GLU A 188 19.15 4.57 -17.92
CA GLU A 188 18.62 5.92 -17.83
C GLU A 188 18.89 6.54 -16.45
N ILE A 189 18.73 7.87 -16.34
CA ILE A 189 18.61 8.56 -15.06
C ILE A 189 17.12 8.77 -14.79
N ALA A 190 16.58 8.11 -13.76
CA ALA A 190 15.15 8.15 -13.45
C ALA A 190 14.58 9.58 -13.36
N LEU A 191 15.32 10.49 -12.71
CA LEU A 191 14.89 11.88 -12.54
C LEU A 191 14.76 12.61 -13.90
N ASP A 192 15.64 12.32 -14.85
CA ASP A 192 15.63 12.98 -16.17
C ASP A 192 14.44 12.49 -17.00
N VAL A 193 14.10 11.21 -16.90
CA VAL A 193 12.91 10.62 -17.53
C VAL A 193 11.64 11.24 -16.96
N LEU A 194 11.54 11.35 -15.63
CA LEU A 194 10.39 11.98 -14.97
C LEU A 194 10.26 13.47 -15.34
N ALA A 195 11.38 14.21 -15.37
CA ALA A 195 11.40 15.61 -15.77
C ALA A 195 10.94 15.81 -17.22
N ALA A 196 11.36 14.93 -18.13
CA ALA A 196 10.97 14.96 -19.54
C ALA A 196 9.48 14.62 -19.73
N ALA A 197 8.94 13.69 -18.95
CA ALA A 197 7.56 13.23 -19.06
C ALA A 197 6.53 14.29 -18.67
N ARG A 198 6.88 15.20 -17.73
CA ARG A 198 5.99 16.25 -17.22
C ARG A 198 4.60 15.73 -16.80
N SER A 199 4.58 14.55 -16.20
CA SER A 199 3.36 13.91 -15.69
C SER A 199 2.66 14.81 -14.66
N LYS A 200 1.34 14.83 -14.68
CA LYS A 200 0.53 15.59 -13.71
C LYS A 200 0.40 14.89 -12.37
N LYS A 201 0.68 13.59 -12.35
CA LYS A 201 0.64 12.76 -11.15
C LYS A 201 1.89 11.88 -11.10
N LEU A 202 2.53 11.80 -9.94
CA LEU A 202 3.63 10.87 -9.67
C LEU A 202 3.25 9.96 -8.51
N TYR A 203 3.27 8.65 -8.74
CA TYR A 203 3.07 7.64 -7.71
C TYR A 203 4.42 7.02 -7.35
N ILE A 204 4.74 6.98 -6.06
CA ILE A 204 6.04 6.52 -5.57
C ILE A 204 5.83 5.31 -4.65
N LEU A 205 6.50 4.20 -4.96
CA LEU A 205 6.65 3.07 -4.05
C LEU A 205 8.11 2.60 -4.07
N LEU A 206 8.86 2.97 -3.03
CA LEU A 206 10.26 2.58 -2.84
C LEU A 206 10.49 2.22 -1.37
N GLY A 207 11.24 1.15 -1.12
CA GLY A 207 11.74 0.86 0.23
C GLY A 207 12.00 -0.62 0.52
N THR A 208 11.34 -1.52 -0.18
CA THR A 208 11.46 -2.98 0.01
C THR A 208 12.91 -3.47 -0.09
N ASN A 209 13.73 -2.84 -0.94
CA ASN A 209 15.14 -3.20 -1.12
C ASN A 209 16.08 -2.55 -0.10
N THR A 210 15.72 -1.36 0.40
CA THR A 210 16.57 -0.60 1.34
C THR A 210 16.39 -1.09 2.78
N LEU A 211 15.19 -1.51 3.15
CA LEU A 211 14.83 -1.90 4.52
C LEU A 211 15.09 -3.39 4.81
N THR A 212 15.92 -4.09 4.04
CA THR A 212 16.09 -5.54 4.25
C THR A 212 16.75 -5.91 5.58
N THR A 213 17.46 -4.98 6.22
CA THR A 213 18.14 -5.16 7.51
C THR A 213 17.65 -4.17 8.57
N LEU A 214 17.76 -4.55 9.84
CA LEU A 214 17.46 -3.65 10.96
C LEU A 214 18.43 -2.46 10.98
N GLY A 215 17.92 -1.29 11.38
CA GLY A 215 18.69 -0.05 11.44
C GLY A 215 18.79 0.71 10.10
N ALA A 216 18.23 0.20 9.01
CA ALA A 216 18.20 0.89 7.72
C ALA A 216 17.16 2.04 7.66
N ALA A 217 16.19 2.07 8.59
CA ALA A 217 15.05 2.98 8.57
C ALA A 217 15.45 4.47 8.56
N ASP A 218 16.35 4.89 9.45
CA ASP A 218 16.74 6.31 9.55
C ASP A 218 17.39 6.82 8.26
N ARG A 219 18.31 6.03 7.70
CA ARG A 219 18.97 6.34 6.42
C ARG A 219 17.95 6.35 5.29
N PHE A 220 17.05 5.36 5.25
CA PHE A 220 15.99 5.27 4.26
C PHE A 220 15.10 6.53 4.28
N LEU A 221 14.58 6.92 5.45
CA LEU A 221 13.73 8.09 5.61
C LEU A 221 14.46 9.39 5.27
N ALA A 222 15.74 9.52 5.64
CA ALA A 222 16.54 10.69 5.28
C ALA A 222 16.68 10.85 3.75
N TYR A 223 16.97 9.77 3.02
CA TYR A 223 17.01 9.82 1.56
C TYR A 223 15.63 9.98 0.94
N TYR A 224 14.58 9.39 1.53
CA TYR A 224 13.21 9.56 1.05
C TYR A 224 12.78 11.03 1.13
N GLY A 225 13.07 11.72 2.23
CA GLY A 225 12.79 13.13 2.39
C GLY A 225 13.50 13.99 1.34
N GLN A 226 14.79 13.75 1.12
CA GLN A 226 15.58 14.44 0.07
C GLN A 226 15.05 14.14 -1.34
N MET A 227 14.63 12.90 -1.60
CA MET A 227 14.04 12.50 -2.87
C MET A 227 12.74 13.27 -3.12
N LEU A 228 11.86 13.40 -2.13
CA LEU A 228 10.62 14.18 -2.28
C LEU A 228 10.90 15.65 -2.56
N ASP A 229 11.88 16.26 -1.88
CA ASP A 229 12.28 17.65 -2.13
C ASP A 229 12.83 17.85 -3.54
N LEU A 230 13.66 16.90 -4.01
CA LEU A 230 14.23 16.91 -5.35
C LEU A 230 13.16 16.73 -6.43
N LEU A 231 12.22 15.81 -6.22
CA LEU A 231 11.10 15.55 -7.13
C LEU A 231 10.17 16.77 -7.20
N ARG A 232 9.84 17.39 -6.07
CA ARG A 232 9.02 18.61 -6.03
C ARG A 232 9.69 19.75 -6.82
N GLN A 233 10.99 19.97 -6.61
CA GLN A 233 11.74 20.97 -7.37
C GLN A 233 11.78 20.67 -8.87
N THR A 234 11.87 19.40 -9.26
CA THR A 234 12.00 18.98 -10.65
C THR A 234 10.67 19.02 -11.41
N LEU A 235 9.57 18.61 -10.76
CA LEU A 235 8.27 18.42 -11.40
C LEU A 235 7.34 19.63 -11.22
N GLY A 236 7.63 20.50 -10.27
CA GLY A 236 6.83 21.68 -9.93
C GLY A 236 5.62 21.36 -9.05
N ASP A 237 4.89 22.42 -8.69
CA ASP A 237 3.75 22.33 -7.76
C ASP A 237 2.49 21.73 -8.41
N ASP A 238 2.38 21.83 -9.74
CA ASP A 238 1.25 21.28 -10.52
C ASP A 238 1.23 19.74 -10.55
N CYS A 239 2.33 19.09 -10.20
CA CYS A 239 2.41 17.63 -10.14
C CYS A 239 1.94 17.14 -8.77
N VAL A 240 0.86 16.36 -8.74
CA VAL A 240 0.41 15.72 -7.49
C VAL A 240 1.29 14.51 -7.21
N ILE A 241 1.99 14.52 -6.08
CA ILE A 241 2.88 13.44 -5.66
C ILE A 241 2.14 12.54 -4.66
N TYR A 242 2.01 11.27 -4.99
CA TYR A 242 1.45 10.22 -4.17
C TYR A 242 2.58 9.35 -3.61
N VAL A 243 2.71 9.33 -2.28
CA VAL A 243 3.61 8.45 -1.54
C VAL A 243 2.81 7.23 -1.09
N GLN A 244 3.21 6.05 -1.54
CA GLN A 244 2.58 4.79 -1.15
C GLN A 244 3.32 4.16 0.02
N SER A 245 2.58 3.63 0.99
CA SER A 245 3.12 2.79 2.05
C SER A 245 3.87 1.60 1.46
N ILE A 246 4.94 1.18 2.10
CA ILE A 246 5.61 -0.08 1.80
C ILE A 246 4.67 -1.23 2.20
N PRO A 247 4.32 -2.14 1.29
CA PRO A 247 3.35 -3.20 1.57
C PRO A 247 3.92 -4.23 2.57
N PRO A 248 3.06 -4.98 3.26
CA PRO A 248 3.51 -6.11 4.07
C PRO A 248 4.13 -7.20 3.18
N VAL A 249 4.93 -8.07 3.80
CA VAL A 249 5.47 -9.29 3.18
C VAL A 249 4.93 -10.53 3.87
N ARG A 250 5.20 -11.72 3.33
CA ARG A 250 4.87 -12.99 4.00
C ARG A 250 5.85 -13.27 5.15
N PRO A 251 5.43 -14.01 6.18
CA PRO A 251 6.27 -14.28 7.36
C PRO A 251 7.67 -14.85 7.04
N ALA A 252 7.75 -15.83 6.14
CA ALA A 252 9.04 -16.42 5.74
C ALA A 252 10.01 -15.39 5.13
N ALA A 253 9.50 -14.43 4.36
CA ALA A 253 10.33 -13.36 3.80
C ALA A 253 10.81 -12.37 4.88
N ALA A 254 9.97 -12.08 5.88
CA ALA A 254 10.35 -11.26 7.02
C ALA A 254 11.38 -11.94 7.93
N GLU A 255 11.32 -13.26 8.08
CA GLU A 255 12.34 -14.04 8.82
C GLU A 255 13.71 -13.95 8.14
N GLU A 256 13.75 -14.04 6.81
CA GLU A 256 14.99 -13.89 6.03
C GLU A 256 15.51 -12.44 5.99
N LYS A 257 14.59 -11.47 6.03
CA LYS A 257 14.90 -10.03 5.92
C LYS A 257 14.22 -9.28 7.08
N PRO A 258 14.83 -9.25 8.27
CA PRO A 258 14.19 -8.74 9.48
C PRO A 258 13.75 -7.28 9.44
N GLY A 259 14.33 -6.46 8.57
CA GLY A 259 13.85 -5.07 8.39
C GLY A 259 12.54 -4.97 7.59
N LEU A 260 12.06 -6.06 6.99
CA LEU A 260 10.75 -6.19 6.37
C LEU A 260 9.69 -6.78 7.32
N ALA A 261 10.02 -6.96 8.60
CA ALA A 261 9.04 -7.36 9.60
C ALA A 261 7.89 -6.32 9.69
N SER A 262 6.67 -6.80 9.94
CA SER A 262 5.46 -5.98 9.84
C SER A 262 5.46 -4.80 10.82
N ASP A 263 6.00 -4.96 12.02
CA ASP A 263 6.14 -3.87 13.01
C ASP A 263 7.13 -2.80 12.55
N VAL A 264 8.26 -3.21 11.96
CA VAL A 264 9.26 -2.30 11.37
C VAL A 264 8.66 -1.53 10.21
N LEU A 265 8.03 -2.23 9.26
CA LEU A 265 7.41 -1.60 8.08
C LEU A 265 6.29 -0.64 8.47
N ARG A 266 5.45 -1.00 9.45
CA ARG A 266 4.40 -0.09 9.97
C ARG A 266 4.99 1.18 10.57
N SER A 267 6.01 1.05 11.42
CA SER A 267 6.70 2.22 12.01
C SER A 267 7.33 3.13 10.95
N VAL A 268 7.92 2.56 9.89
CA VAL A 268 8.44 3.33 8.76
C VAL A 268 7.30 3.99 7.97
N ASN A 269 6.19 3.28 7.75
CA ASN A 269 5.03 3.78 7.02
C ASN A 269 4.34 4.94 7.72
N GLU A 270 4.24 4.93 9.05
CA GLU A 270 3.74 6.06 9.84
C GLU A 270 4.62 7.31 9.65
N GLN A 271 5.94 7.13 9.61
CA GLN A 271 6.87 8.23 9.33
C GLN A 271 6.81 8.71 7.88
N LEU A 272 6.60 7.81 6.91
CA LEU A 272 6.35 8.17 5.52
C LEU A 272 5.03 8.95 5.37
N ALA A 273 3.99 8.59 6.11
CA ALA A 273 2.71 9.30 6.12
C ALA A 273 2.90 10.74 6.63
N GLN A 274 3.56 10.90 7.76
CA GLN A 274 3.84 12.23 8.32
C GLN A 274 4.69 13.07 7.36
N MET A 275 5.75 12.48 6.79
CA MET A 275 6.62 13.16 5.83
C MET A 275 5.87 13.58 4.56
N ALA A 276 4.96 12.73 4.06
CA ALA A 276 4.11 13.06 2.92
C ALA A 276 3.21 14.26 3.25
N ALA A 277 2.55 14.26 4.42
CA ALA A 277 1.72 15.37 4.87
C ALA A 277 2.52 16.68 4.99
N ASP A 278 3.67 16.64 5.67
CA ASP A 278 4.54 17.81 5.89
C ASP A 278 5.04 18.42 4.58
N LYS A 279 5.23 17.60 3.55
CA LYS A 279 5.72 18.00 2.22
C LYS A 279 4.59 18.23 1.20
N GLY A 280 3.33 18.24 1.62
CA GLY A 280 2.19 18.45 0.74
C GLY A 280 2.02 17.37 -0.34
N CYS A 281 2.44 16.15 -0.03
CA CYS A 281 2.20 14.95 -0.84
C CYS A 281 0.95 14.23 -0.34
N VAL A 282 0.31 13.46 -1.22
CA VAL A 282 -0.80 12.59 -0.87
C VAL A 282 -0.24 11.26 -0.37
N TYR A 283 -0.71 10.76 0.78
CA TYR A 283 -0.30 9.45 1.29
C TYR A 283 -1.34 8.38 0.93
N LEU A 284 -0.87 7.22 0.47
CA LEU A 284 -1.67 6.06 0.10
C LEU A 284 -1.28 4.88 1.00
N ASP A 285 -2.23 4.35 1.76
CA ASP A 285 -2.02 3.28 2.73
C ASP A 285 -2.40 1.92 2.13
N LEU A 286 -1.44 1.30 1.43
CA LEU A 286 -1.61 -0.02 0.84
C LEU A 286 -1.88 -1.11 1.89
N TRP A 287 -1.58 -0.87 3.18
CA TRP A 287 -1.81 -1.84 4.24
C TRP A 287 -3.29 -2.25 4.32
N GLU A 288 -4.21 -1.32 4.05
CA GLU A 288 -5.67 -1.58 4.01
C GLU A 288 -6.06 -2.69 3.03
N THR A 289 -5.31 -2.80 1.92
CA THR A 289 -5.61 -3.77 0.86
C THR A 289 -4.82 -5.05 1.04
N PHE A 290 -3.53 -4.94 1.38
CA PHE A 290 -2.59 -6.05 1.28
C PHE A 290 -2.42 -6.85 2.56
N ALA A 291 -2.68 -6.27 3.74
CA ALA A 291 -2.48 -6.95 5.00
C ALA A 291 -3.64 -7.88 5.37
N ASP A 292 -3.32 -9.09 5.81
CA ASP A 292 -4.25 -9.98 6.51
C ASP A 292 -4.46 -9.54 7.97
N GLY A 293 -5.25 -10.31 8.72
CA GLY A 293 -5.56 -10.01 10.13
C GLY A 293 -4.34 -9.97 11.05
N GLU A 294 -3.24 -10.62 10.67
CA GLU A 294 -1.99 -10.67 11.42
C GLU A 294 -0.98 -9.60 10.95
N GLY A 295 -1.36 -8.77 9.97
CA GLY A 295 -0.48 -7.75 9.41
C GLY A 295 0.54 -8.29 8.41
N SER A 296 0.35 -9.49 7.88
CA SER A 296 1.18 -10.09 6.83
C SER A 296 0.55 -9.92 5.45
N LEU A 297 1.33 -10.06 4.38
CA LEU A 297 0.78 -10.02 3.02
C LEU A 297 -0.25 -11.14 2.83
N LYS A 298 -1.47 -10.83 2.40
CA LYS A 298 -2.49 -11.85 2.09
C LYS A 298 -1.94 -12.86 1.07
N GLU A 299 -2.07 -14.14 1.37
CA GLU A 299 -1.49 -15.22 0.56
C GLU A 299 -1.95 -15.18 -0.90
N ILE A 300 -3.24 -14.94 -1.11
CA ILE A 300 -3.85 -14.85 -2.45
C ILE A 300 -3.27 -13.70 -3.30
N LEU A 301 -2.69 -12.68 -2.66
CA LEU A 301 -2.07 -11.52 -3.31
C LEU A 301 -0.56 -11.68 -3.50
N ALA A 302 0.06 -12.70 -2.87
CA ALA A 302 1.51 -12.89 -2.86
C ALA A 302 1.99 -13.73 -4.06
N ALA A 303 3.15 -13.36 -4.58
CA ALA A 303 3.98 -14.26 -5.38
C ALA A 303 4.65 -15.31 -4.47
N PRO A 304 5.21 -16.40 -5.05
CA PRO A 304 5.81 -17.47 -4.25
C PRO A 304 6.96 -17.04 -3.33
N ASP A 305 7.67 -15.95 -3.64
CA ASP A 305 8.76 -15.43 -2.79
C ASP A 305 8.28 -14.66 -1.55
N GLY A 306 6.96 -14.41 -1.45
CA GLY A 306 6.35 -13.72 -0.34
C GLY A 306 6.67 -12.23 -0.22
N VAL A 307 7.39 -11.65 -1.19
CA VAL A 307 7.71 -10.21 -1.25
C VAL A 307 6.98 -9.53 -2.40
N HIS A 308 6.95 -10.18 -3.57
CA HIS A 308 6.28 -9.64 -4.75
C HIS A 308 4.79 -9.97 -4.76
N PHE A 309 4.05 -9.24 -5.58
CA PHE A 309 2.63 -9.48 -5.79
C PHE A 309 2.37 -10.51 -6.88
N SER A 310 1.31 -11.29 -6.73
CA SER A 310 0.82 -12.16 -7.79
C SER A 310 0.31 -11.33 -8.97
N ALA A 311 0.64 -11.76 -10.20
CA ALA A 311 0.32 -11.03 -11.43
C ALA A 311 -1.17 -10.71 -11.60
N GLY A 312 -2.05 -11.64 -11.20
CA GLY A 312 -3.50 -11.47 -11.28
C GLY A 312 -4.07 -10.72 -10.08
N ASN A 313 -4.13 -11.39 -8.93
CA ASN A 313 -4.85 -10.87 -7.77
C ASN A 313 -4.11 -9.70 -7.10
N GLY A 314 -2.79 -9.80 -6.94
CA GLY A 314 -1.99 -8.78 -6.27
C GLY A 314 -1.98 -7.44 -7.02
N TYR A 315 -1.61 -7.45 -8.31
CA TYR A 315 -1.65 -6.23 -9.12
C TYR A 315 -3.09 -5.74 -9.39
N GLY A 316 -4.07 -6.64 -9.52
CA GLY A 316 -5.47 -6.27 -9.63
C GLY A 316 -5.99 -5.53 -8.38
N ALA A 317 -5.60 -6.00 -7.19
CA ALA A 317 -5.90 -5.32 -5.93
C ALA A 317 -5.19 -3.96 -5.84
N TRP A 318 -3.93 -3.87 -6.28
CA TRP A 318 -3.20 -2.59 -6.32
C TRP A 318 -3.90 -1.57 -7.21
N VAL A 319 -4.24 -1.92 -8.45
CA VAL A 319 -4.93 -1.03 -9.39
C VAL A 319 -6.29 -0.61 -8.83
N THR A 320 -7.03 -1.53 -8.22
CA THR A 320 -8.32 -1.21 -7.60
C THR A 320 -8.16 -0.21 -6.46
N TYR A 321 -7.16 -0.39 -5.59
CA TYR A 321 -6.87 0.56 -4.52
C TYR A 321 -6.55 1.94 -5.08
N LEU A 322 -5.65 2.04 -6.06
CA LEU A 322 -5.28 3.31 -6.68
C LEU A 322 -6.48 4.03 -7.29
N ARG A 323 -7.38 3.29 -7.96
CA ARG A 323 -8.60 3.84 -8.56
C ARG A 323 -9.59 4.38 -7.53
N ASN A 324 -9.62 3.78 -6.34
CA ASN A 324 -10.55 4.17 -5.28
C ASN A 324 -10.03 5.35 -4.44
N HIS A 325 -8.74 5.64 -4.51
CA HIS A 325 -8.04 6.63 -3.66
C HIS A 325 -7.38 7.75 -4.48
N ALA A 326 -7.90 8.03 -5.68
CA ALA A 326 -7.50 9.19 -6.46
C ALA A 326 -7.92 10.48 -5.74
N GLN A 327 -7.03 11.46 -5.56
CA GLN A 327 -7.41 12.72 -4.93
C GLN A 327 -8.60 13.34 -5.64
N TYR A 328 -9.61 13.76 -4.86
CA TYR A 328 -10.87 14.27 -5.41
C TYR A 328 -10.63 15.50 -6.30
N SER A 329 -11.18 15.43 -7.50
CA SER A 329 -11.43 16.57 -8.37
C SER A 329 -12.73 16.32 -9.12
N ALA A 330 -13.54 17.37 -9.26
CA ALA A 330 -14.79 17.30 -10.03
C ALA A 330 -14.54 16.95 -11.51
N ALA A 331 -13.31 17.18 -12.00
CA ALA A 331 -12.91 16.86 -13.37
C ALA A 331 -12.35 15.44 -13.55
N ASN A 332 -12.24 14.65 -12.48
CA ASN A 332 -11.78 13.27 -12.60
C ASN A 332 -12.74 12.45 -13.47
N ALA A 333 -12.19 11.52 -14.23
CA ALA A 333 -12.96 10.56 -15.01
C ALA A 333 -13.59 9.51 -14.08
N TRP A 334 -14.64 9.87 -13.36
CA TRP A 334 -15.32 8.95 -12.45
C TRP A 334 -16.06 7.84 -13.22
N THR A 335 -15.98 6.61 -12.72
CA THR A 335 -16.73 5.49 -13.29
C THR A 335 -18.23 5.68 -12.98
N PRO A 336 -19.16 5.47 -13.93
CA PRO A 336 -20.59 5.57 -13.68
C PRO A 336 -21.03 4.75 -12.47
N GLY A 337 -21.87 5.33 -11.60
CA GLY A 337 -22.31 4.70 -10.35
C GLY A 337 -21.34 4.86 -9.16
N SER A 338 -20.17 5.48 -9.37
CA SER A 338 -19.29 5.91 -8.28
C SER A 338 -19.90 7.09 -7.51
N ALA A 339 -19.50 7.26 -6.24
CA ALA A 339 -20.01 8.29 -5.32
C ALA A 339 -19.96 9.73 -5.87
N TYR A 340 -19.04 10.02 -6.80
CA TYR A 340 -18.86 11.34 -7.42
C TYR A 340 -19.00 11.33 -8.95
N ALA A 341 -19.56 10.27 -9.53
CA ALA A 341 -19.87 10.27 -10.94
C ALA A 341 -20.88 11.38 -11.26
N ALA A 342 -20.58 12.22 -12.24
CA ALA A 342 -21.58 13.14 -12.77
C ALA A 342 -22.70 12.31 -13.42
N ASN A 343 -23.95 12.58 -12.99
CA ASN A 343 -25.15 11.96 -13.57
C ASN A 343 -25.39 12.41 -15.01
#